data_AF-A0A373NWI3-F1
#
_entry.id   AF-A0A373NWI3-F1
#
_cell.length_a   1.000
_cell.length_b   1.000
_cell.length_c   1.000
_cell.angle_alpha   90.00
_cell.angle_beta   90.00
_cell.angle_gamma   90.00
#
_symmetry.space_group_name_H-M   'P 1'
#
loop_
_entity.id
_entity.type
_entity.pdbx_description
1 polymer ?
#
loop_
_entity_poly.entity_id
_entity_poly.type
_entity_poly.pdbx_seq_one_letter_code
_entity_poly.pdbx_strand_id
1 'polypeptide(L)' 'MMLVGCLGLCGCGNYKVFNTTFTYSWAQIKLPDGTIIQGKVDNWTDYEGDQLQITIDGTTYLVHAANATMKT' A
#
# COMPACT_ATOMS: atom_id res chain seq x y z
N MET A 1 22.47 26.68 29.02
CA MET A 1 22.31 27.73 28.00
C MET A 1 22.54 27.07 26.64
N MET A 2 21.62 27.31 25.68
CA MET A 2 21.63 26.86 24.27
C MET A 2 21.32 25.35 24.10
N LEU A 3 20.09 24.90 23.82
CA LEU A 3 19.13 25.15 22.72
C LEU A 3 19.68 24.83 21.32
N VAL A 4 18.84 24.11 20.55
CA VAL A 4 18.83 23.86 19.10
C VAL A 4 19.18 22.43 18.69
N GLY A 5 18.16 21.73 18.20
CA GLY A 5 18.29 20.43 17.56
C GLY A 5 16.97 19.69 17.27
N CYS A 6 15.82 20.39 17.20
CA CYS A 6 14.60 19.83 16.61
C CYS A 6 14.78 19.69 15.09
N LEU A 7 15.21 18.51 14.63
CA LEU A 7 15.11 18.12 13.23
C LEU A 7 14.67 16.66 13.14
N GLY A 8 13.36 16.47 12.95
CA GLY A 8 12.91 15.51 11.94
C GLY A 8 12.54 14.08 12.34
N LEU A 9 12.22 13.77 13.60
CA LEU A 9 11.57 12.48 13.93
C LEU A 9 10.06 12.45 13.63
N CYS A 10 9.59 13.28 12.71
CA CYS A 10 8.30 13.09 12.03
C CYS A 10 8.48 12.07 10.90
N GLY A 11 8.90 10.86 11.26
CA GLY A 11 8.99 9.72 10.38
C GLY A 11 7.99 8.65 10.82
N CYS A 12 6.70 8.96 10.81
CA CYS A 12 5.65 7.93 10.76
C CYS A 12 5.67 7.33 9.34
N GLY A 13 6.72 6.56 9.03
CA GLY A 13 6.88 5.87 7.77
C GLY A 13 7.28 4.45 8.09
N ASN A 14 6.37 3.50 7.88
CA ASN A 14 6.59 2.08 8.11
C ASN A 14 7.85 1.61 7.35
N TYR A 15 8.97 1.47 8.08
CA TYR A 15 10.12 0.70 7.62
C TYR A 15 9.74 -0.78 7.64
N LYS A 16 9.28 -1.32 6.50
CA LYS A 16 9.36 -2.75 6.23
C LYS A 16 10.41 -2.99 5.16
N VAL A 17 11.64 -3.04 5.66
CA VAL A 17 12.87 -3.40 4.98
C VAL A 17 12.85 -4.92 4.74
N PHE A 18 12.77 -5.30 3.46
CA PHE A 18 13.31 -6.54 2.89
C PHE A 18 12.68 -7.88 3.35
N ASN A 19 11.52 -8.23 2.81
CA ASN A 19 11.23 -9.59 2.33
C ASN A 19 9.99 -9.58 1.40
N THR A 20 10.14 -9.13 0.16
CA THR A 20 9.04 -8.98 -0.81
C THR A 20 8.85 -10.23 -1.67
N THR A 21 8.67 -11.39 -1.04
CA THR A 21 7.90 -12.44 -1.72
C THR A 21 6.45 -12.02 -1.59
N PHE A 22 5.97 -11.13 -2.47
CA PHE A 22 4.56 -10.84 -2.55
C PHE A 22 3.88 -12.15 -2.92
N THR A 23 3.18 -12.77 -1.97
CA THR A 23 2.44 -14.00 -2.22
C THR A 23 1.48 -13.80 -3.39
N TYR A 24 0.99 -12.57 -3.60
CA TYR A 24 0.13 -12.22 -4.70
C TYR A 24 0.86 -11.37 -5.72
N SER A 25 0.96 -11.86 -6.95
CA SER A 25 1.64 -11.20 -8.08
C SER A 25 0.68 -10.36 -8.94
N TRP A 26 -0.63 -10.48 -8.72
CA TRP A 26 -1.66 -9.80 -9.49
C TRP A 26 -2.82 -9.34 -8.60
N ALA A 27 -3.43 -8.22 -8.95
CA ALA A 27 -4.63 -7.71 -8.28
C ALA A 27 -5.63 -7.08 -9.26
N GLN A 28 -6.90 -7.07 -8.86
CA GLN A 28 -7.99 -6.27 -9.43
C GLN A 28 -8.64 -5.44 -8.33
N ILE A 29 -8.92 -4.18 -8.64
CA ILE A 29 -9.49 -3.16 -7.77
C ILE A 29 -10.71 -2.56 -8.47
N LYS A 30 -11.85 -2.55 -7.79
CA LYS A 30 -13.05 -1.84 -8.25
C LYS A 30 -13.13 -0.46 -7.59
N LEU A 31 -13.05 0.59 -8.40
CA LEU A 31 -13.20 1.97 -7.96
C LEU A 31 -14.67 2.32 -7.68
N PRO A 32 -14.96 3.40 -6.92
CA PRO A 32 -16.32 3.79 -6.57
C PRO A 32 -17.24 4.08 -7.78
N ASP A 33 -16.67 4.53 -8.89
CA ASP A 33 -17.37 4.79 -10.16
C ASP A 33 -17.62 3.50 -10.98
N GLY A 34 -17.15 2.35 -10.50
CA GLY A 34 -17.24 1.07 -11.17
C GLY A 34 -16.07 0.76 -12.11
N THR A 35 -15.13 1.70 -12.29
CA THR A 35 -13.91 1.47 -13.08
C THR A 35 -13.09 0.33 -12.45
N ILE A 36 -12.53 -0.54 -13.31
CA ILE A 36 -11.69 -1.65 -12.89
C ILE A 36 -10.23 -1.34 -13.20
N ILE A 37 -9.39 -1.35 -12.17
CA ILE A 37 -7.93 -1.32 -12.28
C ILE A 37 -7.41 -2.72 -12.00
N GLN A 38 -6.55 -3.25 -12.85
CA GLN A 38 -5.97 -4.57 -12.64
C GLN A 38 -4.59 -4.68 -13.28
N GLY A 39 -3.74 -5.52 -12.71
CA GLY A 39 -2.40 -5.67 -13.22
C GLY A 39 -1.48 -6.42 -12.27
N LYS A 40 -0.20 -6.41 -12.60
CA LYS A 40 0.84 -6.94 -11.75
C LYS A 40 0.92 -6.09 -10.47
N VAL A 41 1.04 -6.75 -9.33
CA VAL A 41 1.24 -6.07 -8.05
C VAL A 41 2.72 -5.76 -7.90
N ASP A 42 3.03 -4.48 -7.76
CA ASP A 42 4.38 -4.02 -7.43
C ASP A 42 4.64 -4.16 -5.93
N ASN A 43 3.62 -3.82 -5.12
CA ASN A 43 3.62 -3.95 -3.67
C ASN A 43 2.19 -4.01 -3.14
N TRP A 44 1.99 -4.67 -1.99
CA TRP A 44 0.76 -4.52 -1.23
C TRP A 44 1.02 -4.63 0.28
N THR A 45 0.17 -4.01 1.08
CA THR A 45 0.16 -4.19 2.54
C THR A 45 -1.26 -4.10 3.07
N ASP A 46 -1.52 -4.89 4.10
CA ASP A 46 -2.58 -4.58 5.04
C ASP A 46 -2.23 -3.25 5.73
N TYR A 47 -3.20 -2.33 5.78
CA TYR A 47 -3.01 -0.99 6.33
C TYR A 47 -3.69 -0.87 7.69
N GLU A 48 -5.02 -0.74 7.72
CA GLU A 48 -5.81 -0.67 8.95
C GLU A 48 -7.20 -1.27 8.74
N GLY A 49 -7.60 -2.17 9.65
CA GLY A 49 -8.91 -2.84 9.59
C GLY A 49 -9.08 -3.62 8.28
N ASP A 50 -10.11 -3.28 7.52
CA ASP A 50 -10.39 -3.90 6.23
C ASP A 50 -9.75 -3.13 5.05
N GLN A 51 -8.76 -2.26 5.29
CA GLN A 51 -8.12 -1.47 4.24
C GLN A 51 -6.80 -2.09 3.76
N LEU A 52 -6.66 -2.16 2.44
CA LEU A 52 -5.45 -2.58 1.74
C LEU A 52 -4.84 -1.39 1.01
N GLN A 53 -3.52 -1.30 1.02
CA GLN A 53 -2.76 -0.48 0.09
C GLN A 53 -2.17 -1.39 -0.99
N ILE A 54 -2.56 -1.19 -2.24
CA ILE A 54 -2.11 -1.99 -3.39
C ILE A 54 -1.47 -1.05 -4.41
N THR A 55 -0.25 -1.35 -4.82
CA THR A 55 0.50 -0.60 -5.84
C THR A 55 0.49 -1.38 -7.15
N ILE A 56 -0.04 -0.77 -8.21
CA ILE A 56 -0.06 -1.29 -9.59
C ILE A 56 0.48 -0.19 -10.50
N ASP A 57 1.48 -0.52 -11.31
CA ASP A 57 2.18 0.41 -12.23
C ASP A 57 2.62 1.71 -11.53
N GLY A 58 3.20 1.57 -10.33
CA GLY A 58 3.68 2.69 -9.52
C GLY A 58 2.60 3.56 -8.86
N THR A 59 1.31 3.27 -9.07
CA THR A 59 0.20 3.99 -8.42
C THR A 59 -0.32 3.19 -7.23
N THR A 60 -0.34 3.81 -6.04
CA THR A 60 -0.87 3.20 -4.82
C THR A 60 -2.33 3.56 -4.60
N TYR A 61 -3.16 2.53 -4.45
CA TYR A 61 -4.58 2.64 -4.16
C TYR A 61 -4.83 2.21 -2.71
N LEU A 62 -5.49 3.06 -1.93
CA LEU A 62 -6.06 2.69 -0.64
C LEU A 62 -7.49 2.22 -0.87
N VAL A 63 -7.79 0.96 -0.55
CA VAL A 63 -9.06 0.33 -0.90
C VAL A 63 -9.55 -0.60 0.20
N HIS A 64 -10.86 -0.66 0.41
CA HIS A 64 -11.48 -1.67 1.27
C HIS A 64 -11.33 -3.07 0.64
N ALA A 65 -11.00 -4.09 1.43
CA ALA A 65 -10.70 -5.46 0.97
C ALA A 65 -11.82 -6.07 0.13
N ALA A 66 -13.09 -5.77 0.46
CA ALA A 66 -14.25 -6.19 -0.33
C ALA A 66 -14.27 -5.71 -1.80
N ASN A 67 -13.49 -4.68 -2.14
CA ASN A 67 -13.36 -4.15 -3.51
C ASN A 67 -12.08 -4.61 -4.22
N ALA A 68 -11.30 -5.50 -3.60
CA ALA A 68 -10.05 -6.00 -4.15
C ALA A 68 -10.04 -7.52 -4.26
N THR A 69 -9.34 -8.06 -5.25
CA THR A 69 -9.04 -9.48 -5.38
C THR A 69 -7.59 -9.64 -5.78
N MET A 70 -6.86 -10.54 -5.11
CA MET A 70 -5.42 -10.75 -5.32
C MET A 70 -5.12 -12.23 -5.56
N LYS A 71 -4.15 -12.56 -6.42
CA LYS A 71 -3.73 -13.94 -6.72
C LYS A 71 -2.23 -14.07 -6.99
N THR A 72 -1.70 -15.28 -6.82
CA THR A 72 -0.32 -15.70 -7.13
C THR A 72 -0.06 -15.76 -8.61
#